data_AF-A0A3V4R3R3-F1
#
_entry.id   AF-A0A3V4R3R3-F1
#
_cell.length_a   1.000
_cell.length_b   1.000
_cell.length_c   1.000
_cell.angle_alpha   90.00
_cell.angle_beta   90.00
_cell.angle_gamma   90.00
#
_symmetry.space_group_name_H-M   'P 1'
#
loop_
_entity.id
_entity.type
_entity.pdbx_description
1 polymer ?
#
loop_
_entity_poly.entity_id
_entity_poly.type
_entity_poly.pdbx_seq_one_letter_code
_entity_poly.pdbx_strand_id
1 'polypeptide(L)'
;MKYNTMNNDEIILSLCARLKETRLSLSMTQQQLADCAQVGIATIKRIEKGGGLNLDTLISLLRALDKLHNLDAVLFESELRNFHESYEGGEGSGRLQVRQQAADLNNKSSAPQSEEVNYSAALENSLCW
;
A
#
# COMPACT_ATOMS: atom_id res chain seq x y z
N MET A 1 -20.07 -6.37 -5.36
CA MET A 1 -20.64 -7.74 -5.50
C MET A 1 -20.79 -8.34 -4.11
N LYS A 2 -21.93 -8.98 -3.79
CA LYS A 2 -22.12 -9.70 -2.52
C LYS A 2 -21.87 -11.19 -2.76
N TYR A 3 -20.60 -11.62 -2.74
CA TYR A 3 -20.25 -13.03 -3.00
C TYR A 3 -20.81 -14.00 -1.94
N ASN A 4 -21.05 -13.53 -0.71
CA ASN A 4 -21.55 -14.36 0.40
C ASN A 4 -22.96 -14.97 0.18
N THR A 5 -23.73 -14.47 -0.80
CA THR A 5 -25.08 -14.97 -1.10
C THR A 5 -25.15 -15.77 -2.38
N MET A 6 -24.01 -15.97 -3.05
CA MET A 6 -23.93 -16.62 -4.37
C MET A 6 -23.40 -18.05 -4.21
N ASN A 7 -23.86 -18.95 -5.06
CA ASN A 7 -23.27 -20.30 -5.15
C ASN A 7 -21.94 -20.27 -5.93
N ASN A 8 -21.19 -21.38 -5.89
CA ASN A 8 -19.89 -21.46 -6.53
C ASN A 8 -19.93 -21.19 -8.04
N ASP A 9 -20.95 -21.70 -8.74
CA ASP A 9 -21.08 -21.51 -10.19
C ASP A 9 -21.36 -20.05 -10.54
N GLU A 10 -22.21 -19.37 -9.76
CA GLU A 10 -22.49 -17.95 -9.90
C GLU A 10 -21.22 -17.09 -9.68
N ILE A 11 -20.40 -17.46 -8.69
CA ILE A 11 -19.11 -16.80 -8.45
C ILE A 11 -18.17 -17.03 -9.63
N ILE A 12 -18.06 -18.26 -10.14
CA ILE A 12 -17.22 -18.59 -11.30
C ILE A 12 -17.67 -17.81 -12.54
N LEU A 13 -18.98 -17.73 -12.80
CA LEU A 13 -19.55 -16.93 -13.89
C LEU A 13 -19.21 -15.45 -13.74
N SER A 14 -19.34 -14.90 -12.53
CA SER A 14 -18.94 -13.53 -12.22
C SER A 14 -17.46 -13.28 -12.49
N LEU A 15 -16.58 -14.19 -12.09
CA LEU A 15 -15.14 -14.09 -12.34
C LEU A 15 -14.83 -14.13 -13.83
N CYS A 16 -15.44 -15.05 -14.57
CA CYS A 16 -15.29 -15.16 -16.01
C CYS A 16 -15.71 -13.86 -16.74
N ALA A 17 -16.82 -13.26 -16.33
CA ALA A 17 -17.29 -11.99 -16.86
C ALA A 17 -16.31 -10.84 -16.58
N ARG A 18 -15.75 -10.78 -15.36
CA ARG A 18 -14.75 -9.75 -14.99
C ARG A 18 -13.43 -9.91 -15.72
N LEU A 19 -12.99 -11.14 -15.98
CA LEU A 19 -11.79 -11.40 -16.79
C LEU A 19 -11.99 -10.88 -18.22
N LYS A 20 -13.17 -11.14 -18.81
CA LYS A 20 -13.54 -10.62 -20.14
C LYS A 20 -13.56 -9.09 -20.15
N GLU A 21 -14.17 -8.46 -19.16
CA GLU A 21 -14.23 -7.01 -19.02
C GLU A 21 -12.83 -6.40 -18.89
N THR A 22 -11.97 -7.02 -18.06
CA THR A 22 -10.58 -6.60 -17.89
C THR A 22 -9.82 -6.70 -19.23
N ARG A 23 -9.96 -7.79 -19.98
CA ARG A 23 -9.37 -7.92 -21.32
C ARG A 23 -9.83 -6.80 -22.25
N LEU A 24 -11.13 -6.50 -22.27
CA LEU A 24 -11.70 -5.44 -23.11
C LEU A 24 -11.19 -4.06 -22.70
N SER A 25 -11.02 -3.80 -21.40
CA SER A 25 -10.45 -2.54 -20.89
C SER A 25 -9.01 -2.31 -21.36
N LEU A 26 -8.25 -3.40 -21.56
CA LEU A 26 -6.89 -3.38 -22.10
C LEU A 26 -6.86 -3.38 -23.64
N SER A 27 -8.01 -3.32 -24.32
CA SER A 27 -8.14 -3.42 -25.78
C SER A 27 -7.47 -4.66 -26.38
N MET A 28 -7.37 -5.75 -25.62
CA MET A 28 -6.75 -7.00 -26.08
C MET A 28 -7.78 -7.88 -26.80
N THR A 29 -7.38 -8.51 -27.90
CA THR A 29 -8.19 -9.56 -28.55
C THR A 29 -8.16 -10.86 -27.75
N GLN A 30 -9.12 -11.76 -27.99
CA GLN A 30 -9.10 -13.10 -27.39
C GLN A 30 -7.85 -13.89 -27.78
N GLN A 31 -7.35 -13.72 -29.01
CA GLN A 31 -6.14 -14.38 -29.49
C GLN A 31 -4.90 -13.87 -28.74
N GLN A 32 -4.75 -12.56 -28.62
CA GLN A 32 -3.64 -11.97 -27.86
C GLN A 32 -3.63 -12.42 -26.40
N LEU A 33 -4.81 -12.46 -25.75
CA LEU A 33 -4.89 -12.98 -24.38
C LEU A 33 -4.50 -14.46 -24.32
N ALA A 34 -4.94 -15.28 -25.29
CA ALA A 34 -4.60 -16.69 -25.36
C ALA A 34 -3.08 -16.89 -25.50
N ASP A 35 -2.44 -16.12 -26.37
CA ASP A 35 -1.01 -16.18 -26.63
C ASP A 35 -0.21 -15.74 -25.38
N CYS A 36 -0.58 -14.62 -24.75
CA CYS A 36 0.07 -14.13 -23.53
C CYS A 36 -0.13 -15.06 -22.32
N ALA A 37 -1.30 -15.68 -22.19
CA ALA A 37 -1.60 -16.62 -21.11
C ALA A 37 -1.11 -18.05 -21.42
N GLN A 38 -0.55 -18.28 -22.61
CA GLN A 38 -0.06 -19.58 -23.08
C GLN A 38 -1.12 -20.69 -23.01
N VAL A 39 -2.36 -20.34 -23.37
CA VAL A 39 -3.52 -21.26 -23.43
C VAL A 39 -4.14 -21.25 -24.82
N GLY A 40 -4.86 -22.32 -25.18
CA GLY A 40 -5.57 -22.36 -26.46
C GLY A 40 -6.70 -21.32 -26.55
N ILE A 41 -6.90 -20.75 -27.74
CA ILE A 41 -8.00 -19.80 -28.02
C ILE A 41 -9.39 -20.35 -27.67
N ALA A 42 -9.58 -21.67 -27.81
CA ALA A 42 -10.82 -22.34 -27.42
C ALA A 42 -11.08 -22.23 -25.90
N THR A 43 -10.02 -22.28 -25.08
CA THR A 43 -10.09 -22.12 -23.63
C THR A 43 -10.56 -20.72 -23.26
N ILE A 44 -9.98 -19.68 -23.87
CA ILE A 44 -10.42 -18.29 -23.64
C ILE A 44 -11.89 -18.11 -24.03
N LYS A 45 -12.30 -18.60 -25.21
CA LYS A 45 -13.70 -18.53 -25.67
C LYS A 45 -14.66 -19.25 -24.72
N ARG A 46 -14.27 -20.40 -24.17
CA ARG A 46 -15.06 -21.15 -23.19
C ARG A 46 -15.17 -20.39 -21.87
N ILE A 47 -14.07 -19.86 -21.36
CA ILE A 47 -14.03 -19.07 -20.11
C ILE A 47 -14.91 -17.83 -20.25
N GLU A 48 -14.80 -17.06 -21.33
CA GLU A 48 -15.62 -15.85 -21.52
C GLU A 48 -17.12 -16.11 -21.69
N LYS A 49 -17.50 -17.37 -21.98
CA LYS A 49 -18.88 -17.84 -22.02
C LYS A 49 -19.35 -18.44 -20.68
N GLY A 50 -18.48 -18.48 -19.67
CA GLY A 50 -18.79 -19.04 -18.36
C GLY A 50 -18.64 -20.56 -18.26
N GLY A 51 -17.98 -21.21 -19.23
CA GLY A 51 -17.87 -22.67 -19.30
C GLY A 51 -16.93 -23.32 -18.28
N GLY A 52 -16.59 -22.64 -17.18
CA GLY A 52 -15.74 -23.12 -16.10
C GLY A 52 -14.32 -22.55 -16.11
N LEU A 53 -13.78 -22.34 -14.91
CA LEU A 53 -12.47 -21.74 -14.67
C LEU A 53 -11.75 -22.59 -13.62
N ASN A 54 -10.57 -23.09 -13.96
CA ASN A 54 -9.71 -23.77 -12.98
C ASN A 54 -8.64 -22.80 -12.47
N LEU A 55 -8.00 -23.15 -11.35
CA LEU A 55 -7.04 -22.25 -10.70
C LEU A 55 -5.81 -21.97 -11.58
N ASP A 56 -5.28 -22.99 -12.26
CA ASP A 56 -4.12 -22.84 -13.16
C ASP A 56 -4.41 -21.84 -14.29
N THR A 57 -5.56 -21.98 -14.97
CA THR A 57 -5.95 -21.04 -16.03
C THR A 57 -6.21 -19.65 -15.47
N LEU A 58 -6.84 -19.53 -14.29
CA LEU A 58 -7.02 -18.23 -13.64
C LEU A 58 -5.68 -17.55 -13.38
N ILE A 59 -4.69 -18.26 -12.84
CA ILE A 59 -3.34 -17.72 -12.59
C ILE A 59 -2.70 -17.25 -13.90
N SER A 60 -2.75 -18.06 -14.95
CA SER A 60 -2.19 -17.69 -16.26
C SER A 60 -2.89 -16.46 -16.86
N LEU A 61 -4.22 -16.39 -16.77
CA LEU A 61 -4.98 -15.23 -17.27
C LEU A 61 -4.67 -13.97 -16.45
N LEU A 62 -4.63 -14.06 -15.12
CA LEU A 62 -4.28 -12.93 -14.27
C LEU A 62 -2.86 -12.42 -14.54
N ARG A 63 -1.91 -13.31 -14.84
CA ARG A 63 -0.55 -12.94 -15.23
C ARG A 63 -0.55 -12.20 -16.58
N ALA A 64 -1.27 -12.73 -17.58
CA ALA A 64 -1.38 -12.10 -18.90
C ALA A 64 -2.10 -10.74 -18.88
N LEU A 65 -3.00 -10.53 -17.92
CA LEU A 65 -3.75 -9.28 -17.73
C LEU A 65 -3.04 -8.29 -16.78
N ASP A 66 -1.85 -8.64 -16.27
CA ASP A 66 -1.11 -7.85 -15.28
C ASP A 66 -1.95 -7.54 -14.01
N LYS A 67 -2.59 -8.60 -13.48
CA LYS A 67 -3.47 -8.56 -12.30
C LYS A 67 -3.15 -9.65 -11.27
N LEU A 68 -2.04 -10.38 -11.44
CA LEU A 68 -1.67 -11.49 -10.57
C LEU A 68 -1.45 -11.07 -9.11
N HIS A 69 -0.93 -9.85 -8.88
CA HIS A 69 -0.75 -9.26 -7.54
C HIS A 69 -2.03 -9.19 -6.71
N ASN A 70 -3.22 -9.23 -7.33
CA ASN A 70 -4.48 -9.25 -6.58
C ASN A 70 -4.69 -10.54 -5.78
N LEU A 71 -3.98 -11.62 -6.10
CA LEU A 71 -4.04 -12.85 -5.30
C LEU A 71 -3.48 -12.64 -3.90
N ASP A 72 -2.53 -11.72 -3.72
CA ASP A 72 -1.99 -11.40 -2.39
C ASP A 72 -3.08 -10.87 -1.46
N ALA A 73 -3.97 -10.01 -1.98
CA ALA A 73 -5.11 -9.48 -1.24
C ALA A 73 -6.21 -10.52 -0.96
N VAL A 74 -6.26 -11.61 -1.74
CA VAL A 74 -7.22 -12.70 -1.54
C VAL A 74 -6.74 -13.67 -0.46
N LEU A 75 -5.42 -13.94 -0.42
CA LEU A 75 -4.82 -14.90 0.51
C LEU A 75 -4.40 -14.26 1.83
N PHE A 76 -4.08 -12.96 1.82
CA PHE A 76 -3.65 -12.21 2.98
C PHE A 76 -4.47 -10.92 3.08
N GLU A 77 -5.11 -10.70 4.22
CA GLU A 77 -5.34 -9.33 4.66
C GLU A 77 -3.96 -8.72 4.84
N SER A 78 -3.59 -7.79 3.95
CA SER A 78 -2.38 -6.98 4.09
C SER A 78 -2.29 -6.56 5.55
N GLU A 79 -1.24 -7.04 6.21
CA GLU A 79 -1.00 -6.94 7.64
C GLU A 79 -1.77 -5.78 8.27
N LEU A 80 -2.80 -6.07 9.08
CA LEU A 80 -3.03 -5.23 10.25
C LEU A 80 -1.75 -5.34 11.09
N ARG A 81 -0.73 -4.56 10.73
CA ARG A 81 0.33 -4.14 11.63
C ARG A 81 -0.36 -3.33 12.70
N ASN A 82 -0.99 -4.03 13.64
CA ASN A 82 -1.30 -3.51 14.95
C ASN A 82 0.06 -3.25 15.58
N PHE A 83 0.61 -2.07 15.33
CA PHE A 83 1.73 -1.51 16.06
C PHE A 83 1.26 -1.41 17.51
N HIS A 84 1.49 -2.47 18.29
CA HIS A 84 1.41 -2.39 19.74
C HIS A 84 2.69 -1.69 20.20
N GLU A 85 2.68 -0.37 20.06
CA GLU A 85 3.73 0.49 20.58
C GLU A 85 3.68 0.42 22.11
N SER A 86 4.52 -0.47 22.65
CA SER A 86 4.68 -0.68 24.07
C SER A 86 5.74 0.28 24.56
N TYR A 87 5.44 1.58 24.58
CA TYR A 87 6.26 2.53 25.35
C TYR A 87 5.52 2.86 26.63
N GLU A 88 5.89 2.20 27.72
CA GLU A 88 5.93 2.78 29.06
C GLU A 88 6.82 1.85 29.90
N GLY A 89 8.13 2.08 29.78
CA GLY A 89 9.16 1.16 30.27
C GLY A 89 10.47 1.81 30.65
N GLY A 90 10.42 2.99 31.28
CA GLY A 90 11.44 3.43 32.23
C GLY A 90 12.39 4.52 31.77
N GLU A 91 12.42 5.64 32.50
CA GLU A 91 13.63 6.06 33.23
C GLU A 91 13.31 7.13 34.28
N GLY A 92 14.02 7.02 35.41
CA GLY A 92 13.60 7.51 36.71
C GLY A 92 13.69 9.03 36.89
N SER A 93 12.59 9.62 37.39
CA SER A 93 12.64 10.92 38.04
C SER A 93 12.90 10.72 39.53
N GLY A 94 14.18 10.79 39.89
CA GLY A 94 14.63 10.89 41.27
C GLY A 94 13.92 12.05 41.98
N ARG A 95 13.32 11.76 43.12
CA ARG A 95 12.82 12.77 44.06
C ARG A 95 14.00 13.58 44.58
N LEU A 96 14.19 14.78 44.03
CA LEU A 96 15.05 15.80 44.66
C LEU A 96 14.17 16.71 45.50
N GLN A 97 14.28 16.57 46.81
CA GLN A 97 13.73 17.51 47.78
C GLN A 97 14.46 18.84 47.64
N VAL A 98 13.77 19.88 47.16
CA VAL A 98 14.27 21.25 47.19
C VAL A 98 13.76 21.93 48.46
N ARG A 99 14.70 22.15 49.38
CA ARG A 99 14.57 22.99 50.57
C ARG A 99 14.21 24.41 50.15
N GLN A 100 13.09 24.93 50.65
CA GLN A 100 12.69 26.32 50.45
C GLN A 100 13.72 27.26 51.10
N GLN A 101 14.22 28.23 50.34
CA GLN A 101 14.55 29.55 50.88
C GLN A 101 14.02 30.62 49.94
N ALA A 102 13.21 31.50 50.52
CA ALA A 102 12.71 32.73 49.92
C ALA A 102 13.75 33.84 50.07
N ALA A 103 14.04 34.53 48.98
CA ALA A 103 14.65 35.85 48.84
C ALA A 103 14.98 35.99 47.34
N ASP A 104 14.79 37.07 46.62
CA ASP A 104 14.16 38.36 46.84
C ASP A 104 14.30 39.06 45.46
N LEU A 105 13.49 40.10 45.21
CA LEU A 105 13.68 41.11 44.14
C LEU A 105 13.37 40.67 42.69
N ASN A 106 12.21 41.01 42.12
CA ASN A 106 11.71 42.33 41.71
C ASN A 106 12.28 42.85 40.38
N ASN A 107 11.34 43.39 39.60
CA ASN A 107 11.42 44.12 38.34
C ASN A 107 11.63 43.29 37.06
N LYS A 108 10.59 43.08 36.25
CA LYS A 108 9.79 44.05 35.46
C LYS A 108 10.43 44.31 34.10
N SER A 109 9.84 43.60 33.15
CA SER A 109 9.47 44.02 31.80
C SER A 109 10.54 44.25 30.74
N SER A 110 10.19 43.68 29.58
CA SER A 110 10.40 44.20 28.23
C SER A 110 11.58 43.62 27.45
N ALA A 111 11.20 42.72 26.55
CA ALA A 111 11.82 42.40 25.27
C ALA A 111 11.99 43.66 24.38
N PRO A 112 12.28 43.52 23.07
CA PRO A 112 13.35 42.82 22.35
C PRO A 112 14.14 43.84 21.48
N GLN A 113 15.28 43.47 20.87
CA GLN A 113 15.77 43.98 19.56
C GLN A 113 17.18 43.43 19.30
N SER A 114 17.37 42.67 18.20
CA SER A 114 17.95 43.12 16.91
C SER A 114 19.46 43.40 17.06
N GLU A 115 20.39 42.90 16.24
CA GLU A 115 20.43 42.84 14.80
C GLU A 115 21.54 41.87 14.33
N GLU A 116 21.40 41.45 13.08
CA GLU A 116 22.34 40.92 12.09
C GLU A 116 23.85 40.92 12.38
N VAL A 117 24.54 39.84 11.98
CA VAL A 117 25.71 39.96 11.08
C VAL A 117 25.80 38.73 10.15
N ASN A 118 25.80 39.04 8.86
CA ASN A 118 26.08 38.19 7.71
C ASN A 118 27.58 37.92 7.57
N TYR A 119 27.99 36.67 7.34
CA TYR A 119 29.23 36.39 6.60
C TYR A 119 28.94 35.39 5.48
N SER A 120 29.02 35.94 4.28
CA SER A 120 29.02 35.26 3.01
C SER A 120 30.28 34.42 2.80
N ALA A 121 30.20 33.53 1.81
CA ALA A 121 31.27 32.76 1.18
C ALA A 121 31.64 31.46 1.92
N ALA A 122 31.85 30.32 1.26
CA ALA A 122 32.20 30.12 -0.12
C ALA A 122 31.94 28.68 -0.56
N LEU A 123 31.63 28.54 -1.86
CA LEU A 123 32.19 27.54 -2.79
C LEU A 123 31.93 26.06 -2.47
N GLU A 124 30.97 25.48 -3.19
CA GLU A 124 31.20 24.74 -4.46
C GLU A 124 31.51 23.27 -4.16
N ASN A 125 30.56 22.39 -4.46
CA ASN A 125 30.44 21.71 -5.74
C ASN A 125 31.42 20.55 -5.83
N SER A 126 30.91 19.33 -5.72
CA SER A 126 31.52 18.13 -6.31
C SER A 126 30.52 16.97 -6.28
N LEU A 127 29.74 16.87 -7.36
CA LEU A 127 29.24 15.60 -7.89
C LEU A 127 30.43 14.78 -8.44
N CYS A 128 30.57 13.53 -8.01
CA CYS A 128 31.30 12.41 -8.65
C CYS A 128 31.15 11.21 -7.70
N TRP A 129 30.70 10.01 -8.05
CA TRP A 129 30.59 9.25 -9.30
C TRP A 129 29.32 8.39 -9.28
#